data_AF-A0A943L495-F1
#
_entry.id   AF-A0A943L495-F1
#
_cell.length_a   1.000
_cell.length_b   1.000
_cell.length_c   1.000
_cell.angle_alpha   90.00
_cell.angle_beta   90.00
_cell.angle_gamma   90.00
#
_symmetry.space_group_name_H-M   'P 1'
#
loop_
_entity.id
_entity.type
_entity.pdbx_description
1 polymer ?
#
loop_
_entity_poly.entity_id
_entity_poly.type
_entity_poly.pdbx_seq_one_letter_code
_entity_poly.pdbx_strand_id
1 'polypeptide(L)'
;MKEIVECIDVGTEYCPCKLAESGECIICSQLQGDCLCDCLNWKGVCIYHEFIGNGSKAKEGRKTYNCLVVKKEVLEEDVVVIKFEVPHKLAIDLVKPGSFIFIRTSENIYYDVPISILESDINSNIVSIMIEIRGIKTKQLLTIGEGEEITIRGPYWNGVFGISNVNKQKDKNVLVLARGIGMAPMMPVIRKLALNNNKITLLMDKEPYKDIYIKEYLENYNVELIEVSLLDKGKLSDEAKVIVKKLIDEKDISYIHIAGADILTVTTIDYLNEIDKNKIDLSCCNNTKMCCGEGICALCTEVPQFNIKGQ
;
A
#
# COMPACT_ATOMS: atom_id res chain seq x y z
N MET A 1 -4.26 -19.83 21.76
CA MET A 1 -5.35 -19.27 20.93
C MET A 1 -4.72 -18.93 19.60
N LYS A 2 -5.21 -19.47 18.48
CA LYS A 2 -4.63 -19.17 17.15
C LYS A 2 -4.89 -17.70 16.83
N GLU A 3 -3.87 -16.95 16.45
CA GLU A 3 -4.04 -15.55 16.07
C GLU A 3 -4.87 -15.46 14.78
N ILE A 4 -5.72 -14.43 14.68
CA ILE A 4 -6.48 -14.18 13.46
C ILE A 4 -5.51 -13.56 12.45
N VAL A 5 -5.09 -14.34 11.47
CA VAL A 5 -4.22 -13.89 10.37
C VAL A 5 -5.08 -13.52 9.17
N GLU A 6 -4.79 -12.39 8.54
CA GLU A 6 -5.34 -12.01 7.24
C GLU A 6 -4.34 -12.36 6.13
N CYS A 7 -4.80 -13.04 5.07
CA CYS A 7 -3.99 -13.29 3.88
C CYS A 7 -4.65 -12.62 2.68
N ILE A 8 -3.90 -11.72 2.03
CA ILE A 8 -4.39 -10.86 0.94
C ILE A 8 -4.73 -11.65 -0.33
N ASP A 9 -4.11 -12.81 -0.53
CA ASP A 9 -4.27 -13.63 -1.73
C ASP A 9 -5.47 -14.60 -1.63
N VAL A 10 -6.06 -14.81 -0.45
CA VAL A 10 -7.20 -15.74 -0.30
C VAL A 10 -8.38 -15.27 -1.17
N GLY A 11 -8.87 -16.17 -2.04
CA GLY A 11 -9.95 -15.86 -2.98
C GLY A 11 -9.52 -15.12 -4.24
N THR A 12 -8.21 -14.87 -4.42
CA THR A 12 -7.64 -14.33 -5.66
C THR A 12 -7.18 -15.43 -6.59
N GLU A 13 -6.75 -15.05 -7.80
CA GLU A 13 -6.11 -15.96 -8.76
C GLU A 13 -4.75 -16.52 -8.28
N TYR A 14 -4.16 -15.96 -7.22
CA TYR A 14 -2.86 -16.40 -6.67
C TYR A 14 -2.99 -17.37 -5.48
N CYS A 15 -4.21 -17.69 -5.04
CA CYS A 15 -4.46 -18.68 -3.98
C CYS A 15 -5.19 -19.90 -4.56
N PRO A 16 -4.70 -21.13 -4.34
CA PRO A 16 -3.57 -21.54 -3.49
C PRO A 16 -2.19 -21.19 -4.06
N CYS A 17 -1.28 -20.75 -3.20
CA CYS A 17 0.10 -20.39 -3.55
C CYS A 17 1.09 -21.52 -3.20
N LYS A 18 2.39 -21.26 -3.36
CA LYS A 18 3.45 -22.24 -3.05
C LYS A 18 3.49 -22.69 -1.59
N LEU A 19 3.08 -21.84 -0.65
CA LEU A 19 2.94 -22.24 0.75
C LEU A 19 1.84 -23.31 0.92
N ALA A 20 0.73 -23.22 0.17
CA ALA A 20 -0.30 -24.26 0.21
C ALA A 20 0.21 -25.59 -0.37
N GLU A 21 0.99 -25.54 -1.46
CA GLU A 21 1.58 -26.73 -2.08
C GLU A 21 2.63 -27.41 -1.21
N SER A 22 3.38 -26.65 -0.40
CA SER A 22 4.36 -27.19 0.54
C SER A 22 3.77 -27.62 1.89
N GLY A 23 2.46 -27.46 2.09
CA GLY A 23 1.79 -27.72 3.36
C GLY A 23 2.05 -26.66 4.45
N GLU A 24 2.53 -25.48 4.07
CA GLU A 24 2.88 -24.37 4.98
C GLU A 24 1.84 -23.23 4.89
N CYS A 25 0.60 -23.54 4.55
CA CYS A 25 -0.44 -22.52 4.40
C CYS A 25 -0.72 -21.82 5.73
N ILE A 26 -0.49 -20.51 5.82
CA ILE A 26 -0.70 -19.73 7.06
C ILE A 26 -2.17 -19.61 7.49
N ILE A 27 -3.12 -19.95 6.61
CA ILE A 27 -4.57 -19.85 6.87
C ILE A 27 -5.21 -21.22 7.08
N CYS A 28 -4.81 -22.24 6.32
CA CYS A 28 -5.54 -23.50 6.24
C CYS A 28 -4.85 -24.61 7.03
N SER A 29 -5.41 -24.96 8.19
CA SER A 29 -4.93 -26.06 9.04
C SER A 29 -4.85 -27.42 8.34
N GLN A 30 -5.81 -27.71 7.46
CA GLN A 30 -5.83 -28.99 6.72
C GLN A 30 -4.65 -29.13 5.76
N LEU A 31 -4.19 -28.02 5.16
CA LEU A 31 -2.97 -28.02 4.36
C LEU A 31 -1.71 -28.14 5.23
N GLN A 32 -1.79 -27.75 6.52
CA GLN A 32 -0.75 -27.96 7.52
C GLN A 32 -0.75 -29.38 8.12
N GLY A 33 -1.68 -30.24 7.71
CA GLY A 33 -1.78 -31.63 8.14
C GLY A 33 -2.82 -31.90 9.24
N ASP A 34 -3.57 -30.90 9.69
CA ASP A 34 -4.65 -31.11 10.66
C ASP A 34 -5.84 -31.84 10.04
N CYS A 35 -6.51 -32.68 10.83
CA CYS A 35 -7.69 -33.43 10.38
C CYS A 35 -8.94 -32.55 10.23
N LEU A 36 -9.03 -31.45 10.97
CA LEU A 36 -10.19 -30.56 11.02
C LEU A 36 -9.82 -29.15 10.58
N CYS A 37 -10.76 -28.52 9.88
CA CYS A 37 -10.66 -27.11 9.49
C CYS A 37 -10.87 -26.22 10.71
N ASP A 38 -9.96 -25.26 10.93
CA ASP A 38 -10.04 -24.25 11.98
C ASP A 38 -10.05 -22.82 11.45
N CYS A 39 -10.40 -22.63 10.16
CA CYS A 39 -10.36 -21.35 9.47
C CYS A 39 -11.12 -20.24 10.24
N LEU A 40 -10.38 -19.34 10.88
CA LEU A 40 -10.94 -18.21 11.64
C LEU A 40 -11.35 -17.02 10.76
N ASN A 41 -10.77 -16.88 9.56
CA ASN A 41 -10.98 -15.75 8.65
C ASN A 41 -11.44 -16.21 7.27
N TRP A 42 -12.66 -16.76 7.20
CA TRP A 42 -13.25 -17.23 5.95
C TRP A 42 -13.56 -16.06 4.99
N LYS A 43 -12.97 -16.08 3.80
CA LYS A 43 -13.16 -15.05 2.74
C LYS A 43 -14.12 -15.48 1.63
N GLY A 44 -14.97 -16.47 1.86
CA GLY A 44 -15.92 -16.98 0.86
C GLY A 44 -15.44 -18.21 0.09
N VAL A 45 -14.17 -18.60 0.23
CA VAL A 45 -13.57 -19.74 -0.49
C VAL A 45 -12.79 -20.67 0.45
N CYS A 46 -12.84 -21.98 0.18
CA CYS A 46 -12.06 -22.98 0.91
C CYS A 46 -10.73 -23.19 0.21
N ILE A 47 -9.62 -22.77 0.84
CA ILE A 47 -8.27 -22.93 0.28
C ILE A 47 -7.94 -24.40 0.03
N TYR A 48 -8.34 -25.29 0.95
CA TYR A 48 -8.12 -26.73 0.80
C TYR A 48 -8.86 -27.29 -0.43
N HIS A 49 -10.15 -26.95 -0.60
CA HIS A 49 -10.91 -27.41 -1.77
C HIS A 49 -10.38 -26.80 -3.07
N GLU A 50 -10.01 -25.51 -3.07
CA GLU A 50 -9.38 -24.87 -4.22
C GLU A 50 -8.06 -25.57 -4.60
N PHE A 51 -7.26 -25.98 -3.61
CA PHE A 51 -6.02 -26.72 -3.82
C PHE A 51 -6.23 -28.11 -4.40
N ILE A 52 -7.14 -28.90 -3.82
CA ILE A 52 -7.51 -30.21 -4.37
C ILE A 52 -8.11 -30.06 -5.77
N GLY A 53 -9.00 -29.09 -5.97
CA GLY A 53 -9.60 -28.77 -7.27
C GLY A 53 -8.57 -28.35 -8.32
N ASN A 54 -7.47 -27.73 -7.90
CA ASN A 54 -6.34 -27.37 -8.77
C ASN A 54 -5.30 -28.52 -8.92
N GLY A 55 -5.70 -29.77 -8.65
CA GLY A 55 -4.84 -30.94 -8.81
C GLY A 55 -3.68 -31.01 -7.82
N SER A 56 -3.88 -30.49 -6.61
CA SER A 56 -2.87 -30.42 -5.53
C SER A 56 -1.61 -29.68 -5.95
N LYS A 57 -1.76 -28.62 -6.75
CA LYS A 57 -0.68 -27.73 -7.18
C LYS A 57 -1.01 -26.28 -6.86
N ALA A 58 0.03 -25.47 -6.66
CA ALA A 58 -0.14 -24.03 -6.58
C ALA A 58 -0.65 -23.47 -7.92
N LYS A 59 -1.45 -22.40 -7.87
CA LYS A 59 -1.80 -21.60 -9.05
C LYS A 59 -0.57 -20.89 -9.59
N GLU A 60 -0.65 -20.41 -10.84
CA GLU A 60 0.42 -19.60 -11.43
C GLU A 60 0.70 -18.37 -10.55
N GLY A 61 1.99 -18.08 -10.35
CA GLY A 61 2.41 -16.89 -9.62
C GLY A 61 2.20 -15.61 -10.40
N ARG A 62 2.62 -14.49 -9.81
CA ARG A 62 2.56 -13.18 -10.44
C ARG A 62 3.45 -13.14 -11.68
N LYS A 63 2.94 -12.50 -12.72
CA LYS A 63 3.60 -12.42 -14.02
C LYS A 63 4.54 -11.23 -14.09
N THR A 64 5.50 -11.34 -15.00
CA THR A 64 6.43 -10.27 -15.36
C THR A 64 6.03 -9.72 -16.73
N TYR A 65 6.02 -8.40 -16.85
CA TYR A 65 5.61 -7.64 -18.03
C TYR A 65 6.73 -6.67 -18.40
N ASN A 66 7.02 -6.54 -19.69
CA ASN A 66 7.78 -5.42 -20.18
C ASN A 66 6.80 -4.35 -20.64
N CYS A 67 6.93 -3.15 -20.08
CA CYS A 67 5.98 -2.06 -20.22
C CYS A 67 6.70 -0.86 -20.84
N LEU A 68 6.07 -0.19 -21.80
CA LEU A 68 6.66 0.97 -22.46
C LEU A 68 6.52 2.21 -21.59
N VAL A 69 7.61 2.93 -21.36
CA VAL A 69 7.58 4.23 -20.67
C VAL A 69 7.01 5.29 -21.60
N VAL A 70 5.87 5.85 -21.22
CA VAL A 70 5.17 6.91 -21.97
C VAL A 70 5.73 8.27 -21.60
N LYS A 71 6.00 8.48 -20.31
CA LYS A 71 6.43 9.78 -19.80
C LYS A 71 7.35 9.63 -18.60
N LYS A 72 8.34 10.50 -18.51
CA LYS A 72 9.18 10.63 -17.32
C LYS A 72 9.36 12.10 -16.96
N GLU A 73 9.03 12.43 -15.72
CA GLU A 73 9.11 13.78 -15.19
C GLU A 73 10.02 13.78 -13.96
N VAL A 74 11.08 14.59 -14.01
CA VAL A 74 11.97 14.82 -12.87
C VAL A 74 11.40 16.02 -12.10
N LEU A 75 10.87 15.76 -10.91
CA LEU A 75 10.25 16.78 -10.05
C LEU A 75 11.33 17.53 -9.26
N GLU A 76 12.29 16.79 -8.72
CA GLU A 76 13.51 17.27 -8.08
C GLU A 76 14.68 16.32 -8.38
N GLU A 77 15.89 16.66 -7.93
CA GLU A 77 17.11 15.86 -8.17
C GLU A 77 16.92 14.37 -7.84
N ASP A 78 16.26 14.07 -6.72
CA ASP A 78 16.04 12.72 -6.23
C ASP A 78 14.57 12.25 -6.30
N VAL A 79 13.67 12.97 -7.00
CA VAL A 79 12.24 12.60 -7.08
C VAL A 79 11.75 12.60 -8.51
N VAL A 80 11.26 11.45 -8.98
CA VAL A 80 10.83 11.24 -10.37
C VAL A 80 9.44 10.59 -10.42
N VAL A 81 8.62 11.05 -11.36
CA VAL A 81 7.39 10.38 -11.78
C VAL A 81 7.62 9.68 -13.11
N ILE A 82 7.24 8.41 -13.18
CA ILE A 82 7.31 7.59 -14.39
C ILE A 82 5.90 7.09 -14.71
N LYS A 83 5.48 7.28 -15.96
CA LYS A 83 4.21 6.77 -16.49
C LYS A 83 4.50 5.74 -17.57
N PHE A 84 3.87 4.58 -17.49
CA PHE A 84 4.08 3.49 -18.45
C PHE A 84 2.78 2.75 -18.76
N GLU A 85 2.71 2.18 -19.96
CA GLU A 85 1.57 1.39 -20.43
C GLU A 85 1.61 -0.03 -19.86
N VAL A 86 0.47 -0.50 -19.35
CA VAL A 86 0.32 -1.86 -18.82
C VAL A 86 -0.81 -2.61 -19.52
N PRO A 87 -0.85 -3.95 -19.45
CA PRO A 87 -2.03 -4.70 -19.88
C PRO A 87 -3.28 -4.27 -19.10
N HIS A 88 -4.43 -4.24 -19.77
CA HIS A 88 -5.69 -3.73 -19.19
C HIS A 88 -6.08 -4.40 -17.86
N LYS A 89 -5.90 -5.73 -17.74
CA LYS A 89 -6.14 -6.46 -16.49
C LYS A 89 -5.26 -5.95 -15.35
N LEU A 90 -3.98 -5.68 -15.63
CA LEU A 90 -3.03 -5.18 -14.63
C LEU A 90 -3.42 -3.76 -14.18
N ALA A 91 -3.87 -2.89 -15.09
CA ALA A 91 -4.40 -1.57 -14.72
C ALA A 91 -5.59 -1.70 -13.75
N ILE A 92 -6.56 -2.58 -14.03
CA ILE A 92 -7.71 -2.81 -13.15
C ILE A 92 -7.27 -3.27 -11.75
N ASP A 93 -6.31 -4.19 -11.68
CA ASP A 93 -5.87 -4.76 -10.41
C ASP A 93 -5.06 -3.77 -9.55
N LEU A 94 -4.34 -2.84 -10.19
CA LEU A 94 -3.48 -1.85 -9.54
C LEU A 94 -4.23 -0.62 -9.01
N VAL A 95 -5.53 -0.49 -9.29
CA VAL A 95 -6.38 0.56 -8.72
C VAL A 95 -6.61 0.36 -7.21
N LYS A 96 -6.50 -0.87 -6.71
CA LYS A 96 -6.83 -1.18 -5.31
C LYS A 96 -5.88 -0.44 -4.35
N PRO A 97 -6.35 0.05 -3.20
CA PRO A 97 -5.44 0.61 -2.20
C PRO A 97 -4.47 -0.43 -1.68
N GLY A 98 -3.23 -0.02 -1.40
CA GLY A 98 -2.15 -0.94 -1.07
C GLY A 98 -1.53 -1.66 -2.27
N SER A 99 -1.94 -1.30 -3.50
CA SER A 99 -1.31 -1.85 -4.70
C SER A 99 0.14 -1.37 -4.84
N PHE A 100 1.02 -2.30 -5.17
CA PHE A 100 2.40 -2.01 -5.56
C PHE A 100 2.89 -3.05 -6.57
N ILE A 101 4.03 -2.75 -7.18
CA ILE A 101 4.69 -3.59 -8.17
C ILE A 101 6.17 -3.71 -7.82
N PHE A 102 6.81 -4.79 -8.26
CA PHE A 102 8.26 -4.86 -8.34
C PHE A 102 8.70 -4.35 -9.70
N ILE A 103 9.66 -3.43 -9.70
CA ILE A 103 10.16 -2.79 -10.91
C ILE A 103 11.66 -2.94 -11.05
N ARG A 104 12.13 -3.12 -12.29
CA ARG A 104 13.56 -3.06 -12.62
C ARG A 104 13.78 -2.55 -14.04
N THR A 105 14.92 -1.92 -14.25
CA THR A 105 15.44 -1.54 -15.59
C THR A 105 16.71 -2.30 -15.95
N SER A 106 17.30 -3.03 -15.00
CA SER A 106 18.49 -3.85 -15.22
C SER A 106 18.12 -5.25 -15.73
N GLU A 107 19.01 -5.82 -16.55
CA GLU A 107 18.99 -7.25 -16.88
C GLU A 107 19.12 -8.14 -15.63
N ASN A 108 19.71 -7.63 -14.55
CA ASN A 108 19.85 -8.40 -13.32
C ASN A 108 18.51 -8.56 -12.60
N ILE A 109 17.98 -9.78 -12.69
CA ILE A 109 16.67 -10.15 -12.16
C ILE A 109 16.54 -10.04 -10.63
N TYR A 110 17.65 -9.91 -9.89
CA TYR A 110 17.65 -9.81 -8.43
C TYR A 110 17.47 -8.36 -7.93
N TYR A 111 17.51 -7.38 -8.83
CA TYR A 111 17.52 -5.95 -8.49
C TYR A 111 16.15 -5.29 -8.54
N ASP A 112 15.08 -6.10 -8.51
CA ASP A 112 13.72 -5.60 -8.36
C ASP A 112 13.58 -4.67 -7.12
N VAL A 113 12.77 -3.63 -7.26
CA VAL A 113 12.40 -2.68 -6.21
C VAL A 113 10.88 -2.67 -6.06
N PRO A 114 10.33 -2.86 -4.85
CA PRO A 114 8.89 -2.67 -4.63
C PRO A 114 8.58 -1.16 -4.68
N ILE A 115 7.63 -0.77 -5.52
CA ILE A 115 7.18 0.62 -5.68
C ILE A 115 5.66 0.66 -5.65
N SER A 116 5.13 1.50 -4.75
CA SER A 116 3.70 1.77 -4.62
C SER A 116 3.15 2.50 -5.84
N ILE A 117 1.89 2.22 -6.16
CA ILE A 117 1.19 2.90 -7.25
C ILE A 117 0.79 4.30 -6.80
N LEU A 118 1.13 5.32 -7.60
CA LEU A 118 0.59 6.68 -7.45
C LEU A 118 -0.80 6.74 -8.07
N GLU A 119 -0.94 6.29 -9.31
CA GLU A 119 -2.21 6.26 -10.02
C GLU A 119 -2.26 5.11 -11.03
N SER A 120 -3.45 4.56 -11.24
CA SER A 120 -3.72 3.67 -12.36
C SER A 120 -4.99 4.14 -13.08
N ASP A 121 -4.81 4.60 -14.32
CA ASP A 121 -5.88 4.97 -15.22
C ASP A 121 -6.27 3.76 -16.08
N ILE A 122 -7.46 3.22 -15.81
CA ILE A 122 -8.00 2.05 -16.49
C ILE A 122 -8.36 2.38 -17.96
N ASN A 123 -8.70 3.63 -18.27
CA ASN A 123 -9.14 4.00 -19.61
C ASN A 123 -7.97 4.07 -20.60
N SER A 124 -6.86 4.66 -20.17
CA SER A 124 -5.63 4.74 -20.98
C SER A 124 -4.69 3.55 -20.77
N ASN A 125 -4.94 2.71 -19.77
CA ASN A 125 -4.03 1.66 -19.31
C ASN A 125 -2.65 2.19 -18.88
N ILE A 126 -2.60 3.43 -18.39
CA ILE A 126 -1.38 4.06 -17.89
C ILE A 126 -1.32 3.91 -16.38
N VAL A 127 -0.18 3.45 -15.90
CA VAL A 127 0.16 3.43 -14.48
C VAL A 127 1.24 4.48 -14.23
N SER A 128 1.02 5.29 -13.20
CA SER A 128 1.96 6.29 -12.72
C SER A 128 2.56 5.82 -11.40
N ILE A 129 3.87 6.00 -11.26
CA ILE A 129 4.61 5.80 -10.01
C ILE A 129 5.43 7.04 -9.70
N MET A 130 5.63 7.33 -8.42
CA MET A 130 6.54 8.37 -7.94
C MET A 130 7.61 7.72 -7.06
N ILE A 131 8.86 8.02 -7.35
CA ILE A 131 10.02 7.32 -6.77
C ILE A 131 10.98 8.33 -6.20
N GLU A 132 11.43 8.06 -4.98
CA GLU A 132 12.59 8.75 -4.39
C GLU A 132 13.86 7.94 -4.67
N ILE A 133 14.86 8.58 -5.27
CA ILE A 133 16.12 7.97 -5.66
C ILE A 133 17.08 7.96 -4.47
N ARG A 134 17.37 6.77 -3.94
CA ARG A 134 18.29 6.61 -2.78
C ARG A 134 19.44 5.63 -2.99
N GLY A 135 19.22 4.56 -3.75
CA GLY A 135 20.15 3.42 -3.82
C GLY A 135 20.50 3.00 -5.23
N ILE A 136 21.39 2.02 -5.34
CA ILE A 136 21.86 1.52 -6.65
C ILE A 136 20.71 1.04 -7.54
N LYS A 137 19.69 0.41 -6.95
CA LYS A 137 18.52 -0.08 -7.66
C LYS A 137 17.65 1.06 -8.21
N THR A 138 17.36 2.08 -7.41
CA THR A 138 16.55 3.23 -7.84
C THR A 138 17.31 4.15 -8.78
N LYS A 139 18.64 4.28 -8.64
CA LYS A 139 19.47 5.08 -9.55
C LYS A 139 19.41 4.57 -11.00
N GLN A 140 19.23 3.26 -11.21
CA GLN A 140 19.02 2.71 -12.55
C GLN A 140 17.68 3.12 -13.17
N LEU A 141 16.72 3.61 -12.38
CA LEU A 141 15.46 4.16 -12.89
C LEU A 141 15.64 5.60 -13.38
N LEU A 142 16.74 6.29 -13.02
CA LEU A 142 17.06 7.61 -13.58
C LEU A 142 17.58 7.53 -15.01
N THR A 143 18.06 6.38 -15.48
CA THR A 143 18.60 6.26 -16.83
C THR A 143 17.51 5.96 -17.86
N ILE A 144 16.33 5.49 -17.43
CA ILE A 144 15.27 5.14 -18.38
C ILE A 144 14.69 6.37 -19.06
N GLY A 145 14.58 6.31 -20.38
CA GLY A 145 13.97 7.33 -21.23
C GLY A 145 12.52 7.03 -21.60
N GLU A 146 11.85 8.01 -22.18
CA GLU A 146 10.56 7.79 -22.85
C GLU A 146 10.77 6.90 -24.09
N GLY A 147 9.85 5.96 -24.31
CA GLY A 147 9.95 4.96 -25.38
C GLY A 147 10.82 3.74 -25.03
N GLU A 148 11.43 3.70 -23.85
CA GLU A 148 12.16 2.51 -23.37
C GLU A 148 11.25 1.56 -22.57
N GLU A 149 11.68 0.31 -22.43
CA GLU A 149 10.95 -0.69 -21.65
C GLU A 149 11.37 -0.72 -20.19
N ILE A 150 10.38 -0.84 -19.31
CA ILE A 150 10.56 -1.14 -17.90
C ILE A 150 9.95 -2.49 -17.56
N THR A 151 10.68 -3.32 -16.82
CA THR A 151 10.19 -4.64 -16.41
C THR A 151 9.45 -4.53 -15.08
N ILE A 152 8.23 -5.05 -15.06
CA ILE A 152 7.30 -4.97 -13.95
C ILE A 152 6.82 -6.37 -13.58
N ARG A 153 6.83 -6.69 -12.29
CA ARG A 153 6.22 -7.89 -11.74
C ARG A 153 5.13 -7.50 -10.76
N GLY A 154 3.96 -8.10 -10.89
CA GLY A 154 2.80 -7.76 -10.05
C GLY A 154 1.50 -8.32 -10.61
N PRO A 155 0.35 -7.89 -10.05
CA PRO A 155 0.18 -6.91 -8.97
C PRO A 155 0.35 -7.51 -7.56
N TYR A 156 0.72 -6.68 -6.58
CA TYR A 156 0.68 -6.99 -5.14
C TYR A 156 -0.24 -5.99 -4.44
N TRP A 157 -0.81 -6.35 -3.27
CA TRP A 157 -1.85 -5.54 -2.62
C TRP A 157 -1.66 -5.28 -1.11
N ASN A 158 -0.61 -5.83 -0.50
CA ASN A 158 -0.32 -5.67 0.93
C ASN A 158 0.55 -4.43 1.24
N GLY A 159 0.51 -3.40 0.39
CA GLY A 159 1.24 -2.14 0.59
C GLY A 159 0.61 -1.20 1.63
N VAL A 160 -0.57 -1.54 2.17
CA VAL A 160 -1.25 -0.80 3.24
C VAL A 160 -1.68 -1.79 4.33
N PHE A 161 -1.28 -1.53 5.57
CA PHE A 161 -1.79 -2.22 6.75
C PHE A 161 -3.13 -1.63 7.18
N GLY A 162 -4.05 -2.45 7.71
CA GLY A 162 -5.40 -2.00 8.07
C GLY A 162 -6.30 -1.74 6.86
N ILE A 163 -6.11 -2.47 5.75
CA ILE A 163 -6.90 -2.29 4.53
C ILE A 163 -8.41 -2.51 4.75
N SER A 164 -8.78 -3.38 5.68
CA SER A 164 -10.17 -3.57 6.11
C SER A 164 -10.76 -2.30 6.73
N ASN A 165 -9.97 -1.53 7.47
CA ASN A 165 -10.36 -0.23 8.01
C ASN A 165 -10.54 0.82 6.92
N VAL A 166 -9.78 0.77 5.83
CA VAL A 166 -9.99 1.63 4.65
C VAL A 166 -11.33 1.28 3.98
N ASN A 167 -11.54 -0.01 3.71
CA ASN A 167 -12.66 -0.50 2.91
C ASN A 167 -14.03 -0.28 3.56
N LYS A 168 -14.10 -0.26 4.89
CA LYS A 168 -15.37 -0.07 5.62
C LYS A 168 -15.81 1.39 5.76
N GLN A 169 -14.99 2.38 5.36
CA GLN A 169 -15.38 3.79 5.44
C GLN A 169 -16.30 4.16 4.29
N LYS A 170 -17.46 4.73 4.61
CA LYS A 170 -18.46 5.21 3.67
C LYS A 170 -19.27 6.32 4.32
N ASP A 171 -19.52 7.41 3.60
CA ASP A 171 -20.32 8.56 4.05
C ASP A 171 -19.83 9.16 5.40
N LYS A 172 -18.52 9.13 5.66
CA LYS A 172 -17.90 9.61 6.90
C LYS A 172 -16.91 10.75 6.68
N ASN A 173 -16.54 11.44 7.76
CA ASN A 173 -15.37 12.31 7.78
C ASN A 173 -14.12 11.47 8.08
N VAL A 174 -13.10 11.61 7.26
CA VAL A 174 -11.86 10.84 7.34
C VAL A 174 -10.65 11.77 7.26
N LEU A 175 -9.60 11.40 7.95
CA LEU A 175 -8.35 12.15 7.99
C LEU A 175 -7.23 11.34 7.32
N VAL A 176 -6.43 12.01 6.51
CA VAL A 176 -5.22 11.46 5.92
C VAL A 176 -4.04 12.30 6.38
N LEU A 177 -3.01 11.67 6.94
CA LEU A 177 -1.74 12.30 7.27
C LEU A 177 -0.71 11.80 6.27
N ALA A 178 -0.03 12.69 5.57
CA ALA A 178 1.00 12.27 4.61
C ALA A 178 2.26 13.12 4.69
N ARG A 179 3.42 12.45 4.62
CA ARG A 179 4.74 13.08 4.63
C ARG A 179 5.69 12.49 3.59
N GLY A 180 6.45 13.36 2.90
CA GLY A 180 7.49 12.94 1.94
C GLY A 180 6.95 11.99 0.88
N ILE A 181 7.68 10.93 0.51
CA ILE A 181 7.25 9.97 -0.54
C ILE A 181 5.90 9.30 -0.27
N GLY A 182 5.40 9.37 0.98
CA GLY A 182 4.07 8.93 1.37
C GLY A 182 2.93 9.55 0.54
N MET A 183 3.17 10.67 -0.17
CA MET A 183 2.19 11.23 -1.10
C MET A 183 1.79 10.25 -2.22
N ALA A 184 2.66 9.32 -2.62
CA ALA A 184 2.36 8.35 -3.67
C ALA A 184 1.39 7.25 -3.19
N PRO A 185 1.73 6.42 -2.17
CA PRO A 185 0.85 5.33 -1.73
C PRO A 185 -0.49 5.79 -1.14
N MET A 186 -0.63 7.06 -0.71
CA MET A 186 -1.92 7.56 -0.22
C MET A 186 -2.94 7.77 -1.35
N MET A 187 -2.52 8.00 -2.59
CA MET A 187 -3.46 8.38 -3.67
C MET A 187 -4.48 7.29 -3.99
N PRO A 188 -4.11 5.99 -4.09
CA PRO A 188 -5.10 4.92 -4.20
C PRO A 188 -6.05 4.83 -3.00
N VAL A 189 -5.59 5.17 -1.79
CA VAL A 189 -6.43 5.22 -0.58
C VAL A 189 -7.42 6.38 -0.67
N ILE A 190 -6.97 7.59 -1.03
CA ILE A 190 -7.82 8.76 -1.26
C ILE A 190 -8.88 8.47 -2.30
N ARG A 191 -8.50 7.87 -3.45
CA ARG A 191 -9.44 7.44 -4.48
C ARG A 191 -10.54 6.55 -3.91
N LYS A 192 -10.17 5.53 -3.13
CA LYS A 192 -11.14 4.61 -2.52
C LYS A 192 -12.07 5.32 -1.53
N LEU A 193 -11.52 6.20 -0.70
CA LEU A 193 -12.30 6.98 0.27
C LEU A 193 -13.27 7.92 -0.43
N ALA A 194 -12.83 8.60 -1.50
CA ALA A 194 -13.64 9.52 -2.29
C ALA A 194 -14.78 8.80 -3.02
N LEU A 195 -14.50 7.64 -3.64
CA LEU A 195 -15.51 6.80 -4.31
C LEU A 195 -16.58 6.28 -3.34
N ASN A 196 -16.25 6.16 -2.05
CA ASN A 196 -17.18 5.81 -0.99
C ASN A 196 -17.85 7.04 -0.34
N ASN A 197 -17.81 8.21 -1.00
CA ASN A 197 -18.46 9.45 -0.60
C ASN A 197 -18.02 9.96 0.79
N ASN A 198 -16.77 9.69 1.18
CA ASN A 198 -16.21 10.24 2.42
C ASN A 198 -15.74 11.69 2.20
N LYS A 199 -15.84 12.51 3.25
CA LYS A 199 -15.26 13.86 3.31
C LYS A 199 -13.83 13.74 3.82
N ILE A 200 -12.86 14.04 2.97
CA ILE A 200 -11.44 13.80 3.24
C ILE A 200 -10.78 15.12 3.63
N THR A 201 -10.18 15.17 4.81
CA THR A 201 -9.20 16.20 5.18
C THR A 201 -7.80 15.59 5.11
N LEU A 202 -6.89 16.23 4.37
CA LEU A 202 -5.51 15.79 4.18
C LEU A 202 -4.58 16.77 4.89
N LEU A 203 -3.86 16.31 5.91
CA LEU A 203 -2.73 17.03 6.49
C LEU A 203 -1.46 16.61 5.75
N MET A 204 -0.83 17.57 5.09
CA MET A 204 0.29 17.32 4.19
C MET A 204 1.56 17.99 4.68
N ASP A 205 2.57 17.18 4.97
CA ASP A 205 3.93 17.63 5.21
C ASP A 205 4.78 17.35 3.96
N LYS A 206 5.16 18.41 3.24
CA LYS A 206 5.94 18.26 2.01
C LYS A 206 7.38 17.84 2.26
N GLU A 207 7.91 17.98 3.48
CA GLU A 207 9.30 17.62 3.75
C GLU A 207 9.57 16.14 3.45
N PRO A 208 10.75 15.80 2.91
CA PRO A 208 11.91 16.68 2.68
C PRO A 208 11.90 17.43 1.33
N TYR A 209 10.77 17.46 0.62
CA TYR A 209 10.65 18.05 -0.71
C TYR A 209 10.31 19.55 -0.68
N LYS A 210 10.54 20.24 -1.80
CA LYS A 210 10.27 21.66 -2.00
C LYS A 210 8.79 21.97 -2.17
N ASP A 211 8.03 21.04 -2.76
CA ASP A 211 6.60 21.21 -3.02
C ASP A 211 5.82 19.89 -2.87
N ILE A 212 4.49 19.98 -2.92
CA ILE A 212 3.55 18.87 -2.91
C ILE A 212 3.29 18.47 -4.38
N TYR A 213 3.95 17.41 -4.84
CA TYR A 213 3.92 16.97 -6.24
C TYR A 213 2.67 16.19 -6.68
N ILE A 214 1.67 16.11 -5.80
CA ILE A 214 0.43 15.38 -6.06
C ILE A 214 -0.80 16.28 -6.22
N LYS A 215 -0.61 17.60 -6.24
CA LYS A 215 -1.70 18.58 -6.36
C LYS A 215 -2.60 18.30 -7.57
N GLU A 216 -2.02 18.04 -8.75
CA GLU A 216 -2.77 17.71 -9.96
C GLU A 216 -3.64 16.46 -9.81
N TYR A 217 -3.17 15.44 -9.07
CA TYR A 217 -3.93 14.21 -8.83
C TYR A 217 -5.04 14.42 -7.81
N LEU A 218 -4.85 15.35 -6.84
CA LEU A 218 -5.86 15.68 -5.84
C LEU A 218 -7.04 16.45 -6.42
N GLU A 219 -6.86 17.23 -7.48
CA GLU A 219 -7.95 18.00 -8.12
C GLU A 219 -9.11 17.11 -8.60
N ASN A 220 -8.83 15.83 -8.87
CA ASN A 220 -9.84 14.83 -9.23
C ASN A 220 -10.74 14.39 -8.05
N TYR A 221 -10.43 14.82 -6.82
CA TYR A 221 -11.10 14.41 -5.60
C TYR A 221 -11.48 15.61 -4.74
N ASN A 222 -12.61 15.55 -4.03
CA ASN A 222 -13.00 16.59 -3.09
C ASN A 222 -12.24 16.43 -1.75
N VAL A 223 -11.00 16.93 -1.71
CA VAL A 223 -10.09 16.83 -0.56
C VAL A 223 -9.80 18.22 0.00
N GLU A 224 -9.98 18.39 1.31
CA GLU A 224 -9.54 19.58 2.03
C GLU A 224 -8.06 19.42 2.42
N LEU A 225 -7.19 20.03 1.62
CA LEU A 225 -5.73 20.02 1.84
C LEU A 225 -5.32 21.09 2.85
N ILE A 226 -4.60 20.68 3.89
CA ILE A 226 -3.98 21.56 4.90
C ILE A 226 -2.49 21.23 4.92
N GLU A 227 -1.66 22.18 4.47
CA GLU A 227 -0.20 22.05 4.58
C GLU A 227 0.22 22.31 6.04
N VAL A 228 0.92 21.36 6.65
CA VAL A 228 1.37 21.42 8.04
C VAL A 228 2.62 20.56 8.22
N SER A 229 3.55 21.02 9.06
CA SER A 229 4.66 20.16 9.48
C SER A 229 4.12 19.07 10.40
N LEU A 230 4.20 17.80 10.00
CA LEU A 230 3.67 16.69 10.79
C LEU A 230 4.64 16.26 11.87
N LEU A 231 5.95 16.36 11.62
CA LEU A 231 6.99 15.89 12.53
C LEU A 231 7.98 17.01 12.89
N ASP A 232 8.19 17.22 14.18
CA ASP A 232 9.29 18.03 14.72
C ASP A 232 10.19 17.16 15.60
N LYS A 233 11.49 17.10 15.28
CA LYS A 233 12.52 16.35 16.02
C LYS A 233 12.13 14.91 16.40
N GLY A 234 11.46 14.21 15.48
CA GLY A 234 11.05 12.82 15.66
C GLY A 234 9.80 12.62 16.52
N LYS A 235 9.05 13.69 16.80
CA LYS A 235 7.73 13.64 17.45
C LYS A 235 6.68 14.27 16.56
N LEU A 236 5.41 13.89 16.75
CA LEU A 236 4.30 14.60 16.14
C LEU A 236 4.33 16.07 16.59
N SER A 237 4.29 17.00 15.64
CA SER A 237 4.41 18.44 15.93
C SER A 237 3.22 18.94 16.77
N ASP A 238 3.43 20.00 17.56
CA ASP A 238 2.36 20.58 18.37
C ASP A 238 1.22 21.15 17.52
N GLU A 239 1.55 21.71 16.35
CA GLU A 239 0.57 22.18 15.37
C GLU A 239 -0.29 21.02 14.83
N ALA A 240 0.35 19.92 14.42
CA ALA A 240 -0.37 18.74 13.95
C ALA A 240 -1.25 18.16 15.06
N LYS A 241 -0.77 18.08 16.30
CA LYS A 241 -1.57 17.63 17.45
C LYS A 241 -2.84 18.46 17.64
N VAL A 242 -2.71 19.79 17.64
CA VAL A 242 -3.86 20.70 17.79
C VAL A 242 -4.87 20.49 16.66
N ILE A 243 -4.41 20.41 15.42
CA ILE A 243 -5.28 20.22 14.26
C ILE A 243 -5.96 18.84 14.29
N VAL A 244 -5.21 17.77 14.55
CA VAL A 244 -5.74 16.39 14.64
C VAL A 244 -6.81 16.31 15.71
N LYS A 245 -6.55 16.81 16.92
CA LYS A 245 -7.54 16.83 18.01
C LYS A 245 -8.79 17.62 17.64
N LYS A 246 -8.62 18.82 17.09
CA LYS A 246 -9.72 19.67 16.65
C LYS A 246 -10.59 18.95 15.61
N LEU A 247 -9.98 18.34 14.60
CA LEU A 247 -10.70 17.61 13.56
C LEU A 247 -11.44 16.40 14.14
N ILE A 248 -10.81 15.65 15.04
CA ILE A 248 -11.47 14.52 15.73
C ILE A 248 -12.71 14.97 16.48
N ASP A 249 -12.62 16.07 17.25
CA ASP A 249 -13.71 16.52 18.11
C ASP A 249 -14.81 17.28 17.35
N GLU A 250 -14.45 18.12 16.37
CA GLU A 250 -15.41 18.96 15.63
C GLU A 250 -16.02 18.26 14.40
N LYS A 251 -15.26 17.40 13.71
CA LYS A 251 -15.71 16.70 12.49
C LYS A 251 -16.07 15.23 12.72
N ASP A 252 -16.05 14.74 13.96
CA ASP A 252 -16.36 13.33 14.28
C ASP A 252 -15.55 12.34 13.43
N ILE A 253 -14.23 12.54 13.38
CA ILE A 253 -13.33 11.69 12.59
C ILE A 253 -13.27 10.30 13.24
N SER A 254 -13.75 9.28 12.53
CA SER A 254 -13.70 7.89 12.99
C SER A 254 -12.53 7.07 12.42
N TYR A 255 -11.76 7.64 11.49
CA TYR A 255 -10.70 6.94 10.78
C TYR A 255 -9.56 7.87 10.35
N ILE A 256 -8.32 7.39 10.51
CA ILE A 256 -7.09 8.09 10.09
C ILE A 256 -6.22 7.14 9.24
N HIS A 257 -5.84 7.59 8.04
CA HIS A 257 -4.79 6.96 7.24
C HIS A 257 -3.46 7.68 7.41
N ILE A 258 -2.37 6.95 7.58
CA ILE A 258 -1.03 7.52 7.81
C ILE A 258 -0.08 7.05 6.71
N ALA A 259 0.39 7.97 5.89
CA ALA A 259 1.25 7.71 4.75
C ALA A 259 2.61 8.39 4.89
N GLY A 260 3.65 7.63 5.21
CA GLY A 260 4.99 8.16 5.40
C GLY A 260 5.88 7.15 6.08
N ALA A 261 6.99 7.63 6.64
CA ALA A 261 7.89 6.79 7.43
C ALA A 261 7.23 6.30 8.72
N ASP A 262 7.67 5.15 9.24
CA ASP A 262 7.07 4.49 10.41
C ASP A 262 7.03 5.37 11.67
N ILE A 263 7.97 6.31 11.81
CA ILE A 263 7.97 7.27 12.91
C ILE A 263 6.70 8.14 12.94
N LEU A 264 6.13 8.49 11.77
CA LEU A 264 4.85 9.22 11.71
C LEU A 264 3.71 8.36 12.24
N THR A 265 3.70 7.07 11.87
CA THR A 265 2.70 6.10 12.35
C THR A 265 2.79 5.91 13.86
N VAL A 266 3.97 5.64 14.39
CA VAL A 266 4.21 5.43 15.83
C VAL A 266 3.81 6.66 16.64
N THR A 267 4.33 7.84 16.27
CA THR A 267 4.05 9.08 17.02
C THR A 267 2.58 9.51 16.95
N THR A 268 1.88 9.21 15.86
CA THR A 268 0.43 9.43 15.76
C THR A 268 -0.34 8.49 16.68
N ILE A 269 0.01 7.19 16.70
CA ILE A 269 -0.61 6.21 17.60
C ILE A 269 -0.39 6.59 19.06
N ASP A 270 0.84 6.95 19.43
CA ASP A 270 1.18 7.40 20.79
C ASP A 270 0.32 8.62 21.18
N TYR A 271 0.21 9.60 20.29
CA TYR A 271 -0.61 10.78 20.55
C TYR A 271 -2.11 10.44 20.71
N LEU A 272 -2.67 9.58 19.86
CA LEU A 272 -4.06 9.15 19.99
C LEU A 272 -4.32 8.42 21.32
N ASN A 273 -3.33 7.67 21.80
CA ASN A 273 -3.37 7.03 23.12
C ASN A 273 -3.33 8.06 24.26
N GLU A 274 -2.49 9.11 24.15
CA GLU A 274 -2.41 10.19 25.13
C GLU A 274 -3.74 10.96 25.31
N ILE A 275 -4.57 11.04 24.27
CA ILE A 275 -5.87 11.75 24.29
C ILE A 275 -7.08 10.83 24.43
N ASP A 276 -6.88 9.55 24.78
CA ASP A 276 -7.93 8.53 24.95
C ASP A 276 -8.82 8.31 23.71
N LYS A 277 -8.26 8.47 22.49
CA LYS A 277 -8.95 8.29 21.19
C LYS A 277 -8.61 6.96 20.51
N ASN A 278 -8.34 5.91 21.28
CA ASN A 278 -7.82 4.61 20.83
C ASN A 278 -8.86 3.77 20.05
N LYS A 279 -10.10 4.27 19.92
CA LYS A 279 -11.18 3.63 19.16
C LYS A 279 -11.20 4.04 17.69
N ILE A 280 -10.41 5.03 17.30
CA ILE A 280 -10.31 5.48 15.91
C ILE A 280 -9.68 4.37 15.07
N ASP A 281 -10.28 4.09 13.92
CA ASP A 281 -9.76 3.11 12.99
C ASP A 281 -8.52 3.65 12.30
N LEU A 282 -7.46 2.84 12.22
CA LEU A 282 -6.20 3.25 11.61
C LEU A 282 -5.83 2.39 10.41
N SER A 283 -5.08 2.98 9.49
CA SER A 283 -4.33 2.27 8.47
C SER A 283 -3.05 3.04 8.15
N CYS A 284 -2.03 2.34 7.66
CA CYS A 284 -0.78 3.00 7.27
C CYS A 284 -0.10 2.31 6.11
N CYS A 285 0.85 2.98 5.48
CA CYS A 285 1.71 2.35 4.48
C CYS A 285 2.55 1.22 5.09
N ASN A 286 2.79 0.18 4.30
CA ASN A 286 3.71 -0.89 4.64
C ASN A 286 5.10 -0.55 4.10
N ASN A 287 6.02 -0.21 5.00
CA ASN A 287 7.41 0.13 4.69
C ASN A 287 8.39 -1.04 4.90
N THR A 288 7.89 -2.25 5.15
CA THR A 288 8.75 -3.42 5.38
C THR A 288 9.63 -3.71 4.18
N LYS A 289 10.87 -4.10 4.42
CA LYS A 289 11.80 -4.50 3.35
C LYS A 289 11.28 -5.74 2.63
N MET A 290 11.30 -5.73 1.30
CA MET A 290 10.83 -6.85 0.49
C MET A 290 11.90 -7.34 -0.48
N CYS A 291 11.87 -8.65 -0.77
CA CYS A 291 12.72 -9.30 -1.75
C CYS A 291 11.88 -10.11 -2.74
N CYS A 292 11.34 -11.28 -2.33
CA CYS A 292 10.50 -12.07 -3.24
C CYS A 292 9.09 -11.48 -3.43
N GLY A 293 8.48 -10.94 -2.38
CA GLY A 293 7.08 -10.50 -2.39
C GLY A 293 6.05 -11.64 -2.29
N GLU A 294 6.49 -12.90 -2.29
CA GLU A 294 5.62 -14.10 -2.32
C GLU A 294 5.45 -14.78 -0.94
N GLY A 295 5.96 -14.16 0.13
CA GLY A 295 5.90 -14.73 1.48
C GLY A 295 6.85 -15.90 1.75
N ILE A 296 7.79 -16.20 0.84
CA ILE A 296 8.69 -17.37 0.94
C ILE A 296 10.00 -17.04 1.67
N CYS A 297 10.65 -15.92 1.32
CA CYS A 297 12.01 -15.62 1.82
C CYS A 297 12.06 -15.05 3.24
N ALA A 298 10.90 -14.87 3.90
CA ALA A 298 10.74 -14.26 5.21
C ALA A 298 11.27 -12.82 5.40
N LEU A 299 11.89 -12.16 4.40
CA LEU A 299 12.36 -10.78 4.58
C LEU A 299 11.24 -9.79 4.96
N CYS A 300 10.02 -10.04 4.48
CA CYS A 300 8.86 -9.19 4.74
C CYS A 300 8.03 -9.60 5.98
N THR A 301 8.59 -10.39 6.90
CA THR A 301 7.89 -10.86 8.11
C THR A 301 8.23 -10.03 9.36
N GLU A 302 8.69 -8.78 9.22
CA GLU A 302 9.01 -7.95 10.39
C GLU A 302 7.79 -7.80 11.31
N VAL A 303 8.01 -7.96 12.62
CA VAL A 303 7.02 -7.64 13.64
C VAL A 303 6.87 -6.12 13.63
N PRO A 304 5.69 -5.59 13.27
CA PRO A 304 5.45 -4.15 13.25
C PRO A 304 5.74 -3.54 14.63
N GLN A 305 6.39 -2.37 14.67
CA GLN A 305 6.64 -1.65 15.93
C GLN A 305 5.37 -1.11 16.60
N PHE A 306 4.22 -1.31 15.96
CA PHE A 306 2.90 -0.82 16.34
C PHE A 306 1.84 -1.84 15.89
N ASN A 307 0.72 -1.94 16.59
CA ASN A 307 -0.35 -2.87 16.23
C ASN A 307 -1.57 -2.10 15.73
N ILE A 308 -1.88 -2.23 14.43
CA ILE A 308 -3.12 -1.72 13.83
C ILE A 308 -4.10 -2.88 13.70
N LYS A 309 -5.34 -2.70 14.16
CA LYS A 309 -6.38 -3.74 13.98
C LYS A 309 -6.57 -4.04 12.49
N GLY A 310 -6.39 -5.30 12.10
CA GLY A 310 -6.47 -5.74 10.69
C GLY A 310 -5.14 -5.63 9.93
N GLN A 311 -4.02 -5.78 10.65
CA GLN A 311 -2.67 -5.94 10.10
C GLN A 311 -2.38 -7.38 9.71
#